data_AF-A0A967LW52-F1
#
_entry.id   AF-A0A967LW52-F1
#
_cell.length_a   1.000
_cell.length_b   1.000
_cell.length_c   1.000
_cell.angle_alpha   90.00
_cell.angle_beta   90.00
_cell.angle_gamma   90.00
#
_symmetry.space_group_name_H-M   'P 1'
#
loop_
_entity.id
_entity.type
_entity.pdbx_description
1 polymer ?
#
loop_
_entity_poly.entity_id
_entity_poly.type
_entity_poly.pdbx_seq_one_letter_code
_entity_poly.pdbx_strand_id
1 'polypeptide(L)'
;EDSTEQSPLYTYSSPGVYTVALTASGLGGSDTNTKTDYITVYNPAGTDFSATPTSGPAALAVTFTDLSTGDVDTWSWDFDNDGTEDATEQNPLYTYNTPGTYSVTLSVDGPGGADSVTKTDYITVYTAAAAEFSASS
;
A
#
# COMPACT_ATOMS: atom_id res chain seq x y z
N GLU A 1 39.91 -32.90 7.79
CA GLU A 1 38.83 -32.15 7.12
C GLU A 1 38.12 -31.22 8.11
N ASP A 2 38.75 -30.09 8.48
CA ASP A 2 38.08 -29.04 9.26
C ASP A 2 37.62 -27.95 8.30
N SER A 3 36.31 -27.88 8.05
CA SER A 3 35.68 -26.79 7.30
C SER A 3 35.35 -25.66 8.28
N THR A 4 36.03 -24.52 8.14
CA THR A 4 35.80 -23.31 8.94
C THR A 4 34.93 -22.30 8.18
N GLU A 5 33.79 -22.71 7.63
CA GLU A 5 32.85 -21.74 7.05
C GLU A 5 32.23 -20.89 8.17
N GLN A 6 32.85 -19.73 8.42
CA GLN A 6 32.52 -18.80 9.50
C GLN A 6 31.27 -17.93 9.21
N SER A 7 30.60 -18.15 8.07
CA SER A 7 29.47 -17.32 7.62
C SER A 7 28.45 -18.13 6.83
N PRO A 8 27.59 -18.95 7.46
CA PRO A 8 26.49 -19.59 6.76
C PRO A 8 25.53 -18.51 6.24
N LEU A 9 25.28 -18.50 4.93
CA LEU A 9 24.21 -17.69 4.33
C LEU A 9 22.90 -18.44 4.53
N TYR A 10 21.97 -17.86 5.29
CA TYR A 10 20.61 -18.37 5.44
C TYR A 10 19.61 -17.36 4.89
N THR A 11 18.70 -17.81 4.02
CA THR A 11 17.64 -16.97 3.44
C THR A 11 16.31 -17.31 4.10
N TYR A 12 15.69 -16.32 4.73
CA TYR A 12 14.34 -16.42 5.27
C TYR A 12 13.34 -16.03 4.18
N SER A 13 12.57 -17.00 3.68
CA SER A 13 11.64 -16.80 2.57
C SER A 13 10.19 -16.61 3.00
N SER A 14 9.88 -16.75 4.29
CA SER A 14 8.55 -16.55 4.84
C SER A 14 8.55 -15.37 5.81
N PRO A 15 7.50 -14.53 5.79
CA PRO A 15 7.29 -13.52 6.82
C PRO A 15 7.15 -14.16 8.20
N GLY A 16 7.72 -13.52 9.21
CA GLY A 16 7.74 -14.04 10.57
C GLY A 16 8.88 -13.52 11.43
N VAL A 17 8.82 -13.89 12.70
CA VAL A 17 9.84 -13.57 13.70
C VAL A 17 10.67 -14.82 13.96
N TYR A 18 11.99 -14.70 13.80
CA TYR A 18 12.93 -15.81 13.88
C TYR A 18 13.89 -15.63 15.05
N THR A 19 13.96 -16.67 15.88
CA THR A 19 14.98 -16.84 16.92
C THR A 19 16.19 -17.53 16.33
N VAL A 20 17.38 -16.99 16.59
CA VAL A 20 18.64 -17.52 16.07
C VAL A 20 19.46 -18.10 17.22
N ALA A 21 19.87 -19.37 17.09
CA ALA A 21 20.76 -20.02 18.05
C ALA A 21 22.06 -20.45 17.35
N LEU A 22 23.20 -20.07 17.92
CA LEU A 22 24.52 -20.51 17.50
C LEU A 22 25.05 -21.49 18.55
N THR A 23 25.29 -22.73 18.15
CA THR A 23 25.89 -23.76 19.01
C THR A 23 27.31 -24.04 18.56
N ALA A 24 28.28 -23.88 19.46
CA ALA A 24 29.65 -24.31 19.26
C ALA A 24 29.90 -25.60 20.06
N SER A 25 30.48 -26.62 19.41
CA SER A 25 30.77 -27.91 20.06
C SER A 25 32.19 -28.37 19.76
N GLY A 26 32.86 -28.91 20.78
CA GLY A 26 34.19 -29.50 20.66
C GLY A 26 34.43 -30.60 21.68
N LEU A 27 35.66 -31.12 21.74
CA LEU A 27 36.05 -32.24 22.61
C LEU A 27 35.82 -31.97 24.12
N GLY A 28 35.67 -30.70 24.52
CA GLY A 28 35.38 -30.27 25.90
C GLY A 28 33.91 -30.02 26.22
N GLY A 29 32.99 -30.23 25.28
CA GLY A 29 31.55 -29.95 25.45
C GLY A 29 31.00 -28.99 24.39
N SER A 30 29.77 -28.52 24.60
CA SER A 30 29.08 -27.58 23.73
C SER A 30 28.53 -26.39 24.50
N ASP A 31 28.50 -25.23 23.86
CA ASP A 31 27.84 -24.03 24.35
C ASP A 31 26.91 -23.46 23.27
N THR A 32 25.78 -22.89 23.69
CA THR A 32 24.76 -22.35 22.77
C THR A 32 24.41 -20.92 23.16
N ASN A 33 24.59 -20.00 22.21
CA ASN A 33 24.12 -18.63 22.32
C ASN A 33 22.83 -18.46 21.53
N THR A 34 21.75 -18.10 22.22
CA THR A 34 20.43 -17.88 21.62
C THR A 34 20.08 -16.39 21.66
N LYS A 35 19.71 -15.84 20.50
CA LYS A 35 19.08 -14.53 20.36
C LYS A 35 17.63 -14.72 19.96
N THR A 36 16.74 -14.55 20.93
CA THR A 36 15.29 -14.61 20.74
C THR A 36 14.82 -13.44 19.89
N ASP A 37 13.87 -13.70 18.98
CA ASP A 37 13.18 -12.72 18.13
C ASP A 37 14.13 -11.74 17.39
N TYR A 38 15.25 -12.28 16.92
CA TYR A 38 16.34 -11.48 16.41
C TYR A 38 16.12 -10.94 14.99
N ILE A 39 15.31 -11.64 14.19
CA ILE A 39 15.04 -11.30 12.79
C ILE A 39 13.53 -11.22 12.59
N THR A 40 13.06 -10.10 12.04
CA THR A 40 11.68 -9.93 11.59
C THR A 40 11.68 -9.82 10.06
N VAL A 41 10.89 -10.66 9.41
CA VAL A 41 10.63 -10.63 7.97
C VAL A 41 9.18 -10.19 7.77
N TYR A 42 8.97 -9.12 7.01
CA TYR A 42 7.65 -8.52 6.76
C TYR A 42 7.03 -9.03 5.46
N ASN A 43 5.70 -8.97 5.37
CA ASN A 43 4.99 -9.21 4.12
C ASN A 43 5.20 -8.02 3.19
N PRO A 44 5.68 -8.22 1.95
CA PRO A 44 5.80 -7.13 1.00
C PRO A 44 4.43 -6.48 0.76
N ALA A 45 4.41 -5.15 0.72
CA ALA A 45 3.20 -4.41 0.39
C ALA A 45 2.82 -4.68 -1.07
N GLY A 46 1.52 -4.85 -1.32
CA GLY A 46 0.95 -4.91 -2.66
C GLY A 46 -0.25 -3.99 -2.76
N THR A 47 -0.25 -3.05 -3.70
CA THR A 47 -1.26 -1.98 -3.76
C THR A 47 -2.38 -2.28 -4.74
N ASP A 48 -3.62 -2.16 -4.28
CA ASP A 48 -4.82 -2.12 -5.15
C ASP A 48 -5.92 -1.31 -4.44
N PHE A 49 -6.93 -0.87 -5.19
CA PHE A 49 -8.08 -0.16 -4.64
C PHE A 49 -9.33 -0.28 -5.51
N SER A 50 -10.48 0.07 -4.96
CA SER A 50 -11.71 0.27 -5.73
C SER A 50 -12.35 1.62 -5.43
N ALA A 51 -13.31 2.03 -6.24
CA ALA A 51 -14.03 3.30 -6.05
C ALA A 51 -15.50 3.15 -6.43
N THR A 52 -16.38 3.89 -5.76
CA THR A 52 -17.81 3.91 -6.08
C THR A 52 -18.43 5.27 -5.75
N PRO A 53 -19.21 5.87 -6.67
CA PRO A 53 -19.35 5.50 -8.10
C PRO A 53 -18.08 5.85 -8.91
N THR A 54 -17.91 5.22 -10.07
CA THR A 54 -16.82 5.57 -11.02
C THR A 54 -17.27 6.55 -12.12
N SER A 55 -18.55 6.90 -12.17
CA SER A 55 -19.03 7.95 -13.06
C SER A 55 -20.30 8.63 -12.56
N GLY A 56 -20.52 9.87 -13.01
CA GLY A 56 -21.71 10.65 -12.67
C GLY A 56 -21.55 12.15 -12.97
N PRO A 57 -22.60 12.96 -12.77
CA PRO A 57 -22.51 14.41 -12.95
C PRO A 57 -21.71 15.07 -11.83
N ALA A 58 -21.02 16.17 -12.13
CA ALA A 58 -20.44 17.03 -11.12
C ALA A 58 -21.53 17.65 -10.20
N ALA A 59 -21.31 17.87 -8.90
CA ALA A 59 -20.17 17.39 -8.13
C ALA A 59 -20.34 15.90 -7.79
N LEU A 60 -19.34 15.08 -8.13
CA LEU A 60 -19.38 13.63 -7.93
C LEU A 60 -18.59 13.26 -6.67
N ALA A 61 -19.30 12.86 -5.61
CA ALA A 61 -18.68 12.30 -4.40
C ALA A 61 -18.39 10.81 -4.62
N VAL A 62 -17.12 10.42 -4.48
CA VAL A 62 -16.60 9.07 -4.73
C VAL A 62 -15.96 8.54 -3.46
N THR A 63 -16.43 7.38 -3.00
CA THR A 63 -15.79 6.63 -1.92
C THR A 63 -14.72 5.73 -2.52
N PHE A 64 -13.50 5.85 -2.02
CA PHE A 64 -12.40 4.95 -2.34
C PHE A 64 -12.26 3.88 -1.25
N THR A 65 -11.90 2.68 -1.67
CA THR A 65 -11.70 1.53 -0.77
C THR A 65 -10.34 0.92 -1.06
N ASP A 66 -9.47 0.94 -0.06
CA ASP A 66 -8.19 0.27 -0.10
C ASP A 66 -8.36 -1.25 -0.19
N LEU A 67 -7.60 -1.87 -1.10
CA LEU A 67 -7.52 -3.32 -1.28
C LEU A 67 -6.06 -3.80 -1.16
N SER A 68 -5.19 -2.97 -0.57
CA SER A 68 -3.78 -3.31 -0.41
C SER A 68 -3.58 -4.54 0.48
N THR A 69 -2.48 -5.23 0.23
CA THR A 69 -2.08 -6.46 0.90
C THR A 69 -0.68 -6.29 1.51
N GLY A 70 -0.32 -7.19 2.42
CA GLY A 70 0.96 -7.12 3.13
C GLY A 70 0.93 -6.20 4.33
N ASP A 71 2.11 -5.82 4.81
CA ASP A 71 2.26 -4.96 5.99
C ASP A 71 2.37 -3.50 5.54
N VAL A 72 1.24 -2.77 5.62
CA VAL A 72 1.09 -1.36 5.21
C VAL A 72 0.83 -0.48 6.43
N ASP A 73 1.58 0.62 6.56
CA ASP A 73 1.44 1.60 7.65
C ASP A 73 0.79 2.91 7.19
N THR A 74 1.01 3.32 5.94
CA THR A 74 0.55 4.61 5.41
C THR A 74 -0.02 4.49 3.99
N TRP A 75 -0.96 5.39 3.67
CA TRP A 75 -1.58 5.55 2.35
C TRP A 75 -1.37 6.99 1.89
N SER A 76 -1.15 7.17 0.59
CA SER A 76 -1.01 8.46 -0.07
C SER A 76 -1.83 8.42 -1.35
N TRP A 77 -2.90 9.19 -1.40
CA TRP A 77 -3.82 9.25 -2.52
C TRP A 77 -3.57 10.51 -3.35
N ASP A 78 -3.56 10.34 -4.66
CA ASP A 78 -3.55 11.40 -5.67
C ASP A 78 -4.73 11.14 -6.62
N PHE A 79 -5.79 11.94 -6.52
CA PHE A 79 -7.07 11.67 -7.18
C PHE A 79 -7.17 12.21 -8.59
N ASP A 80 -6.22 13.05 -9.02
CA ASP A 80 -6.14 13.60 -10.37
C ASP A 80 -4.81 13.31 -11.08
N ASN A 81 -3.91 12.57 -10.43
CA ASN A 81 -2.61 12.15 -10.91
C ASN A 81 -1.73 13.34 -11.32
N ASP A 82 -1.77 14.42 -10.55
CA ASP A 82 -0.95 15.62 -10.77
C ASP A 82 0.42 15.57 -10.04
N GLY A 83 0.63 14.55 -9.21
CA GLY A 83 1.83 14.36 -8.39
C GLY A 83 1.71 14.95 -6.98
N THR A 84 0.55 15.44 -6.59
CA THR A 84 0.25 15.99 -5.26
C THR A 84 -0.60 15.00 -4.46
N GLU A 85 -0.26 14.84 -3.18
CA GLU A 85 -1.09 14.06 -2.26
C GLU A 85 -2.33 14.85 -1.85
N ASP A 86 -3.50 14.24 -2.04
CA ASP A 86 -4.81 14.76 -1.67
C ASP A 86 -5.33 14.22 -0.32
N ALA A 87 -4.99 12.96 0.01
CA ALA A 87 -5.49 12.29 1.21
C ALA A 87 -4.53 11.21 1.74
N THR A 88 -4.62 10.94 3.05
CA THR A 88 -3.80 9.93 3.75
C THR A 88 -4.63 8.88 4.50
N GLU A 89 -5.95 9.04 4.52
CA GLU A 89 -6.85 8.05 5.09
C GLU A 89 -6.85 6.78 4.23
N GLN A 90 -7.00 5.62 4.86
CA GLN A 90 -7.08 4.34 4.15
C GLN A 90 -8.27 4.27 3.17
N ASN A 91 -9.44 4.81 3.55
CA ASN A 91 -10.67 4.75 2.74
C ASN A 91 -11.29 6.15 2.61
N PRO A 92 -10.73 7.03 1.77
CA PRO A 92 -11.14 8.43 1.69
C PRO A 92 -12.44 8.62 0.90
N LEU A 93 -13.13 9.72 1.18
CA LEU A 93 -14.21 10.26 0.37
C LEU A 93 -13.70 11.50 -0.35
N TYR A 94 -13.67 11.48 -1.67
CA TYR A 94 -13.21 12.62 -2.49
C TYR A 94 -14.34 13.12 -3.40
N THR A 95 -14.40 14.44 -3.64
CA THR A 95 -15.44 15.05 -4.47
C THR A 95 -14.85 15.72 -5.70
N TYR A 96 -15.18 15.20 -6.88
CA TYR A 96 -14.82 15.80 -8.15
C TYR A 96 -15.83 16.88 -8.54
N ASN A 97 -15.43 18.14 -8.45
CA ASN A 97 -16.29 19.30 -8.73
C ASN A 97 -16.34 19.68 -10.20
N THR A 98 -15.39 19.22 -10.99
CA THR A 98 -15.24 19.60 -12.40
C THR A 98 -15.49 18.39 -13.30
N PRO A 99 -16.21 18.55 -14.41
CA PRO A 99 -16.31 17.51 -15.43
C PRO A 99 -14.95 17.17 -16.03
N GLY A 100 -14.70 15.89 -16.24
CA GLY A 100 -13.41 15.40 -16.71
C GLY A 100 -13.26 13.89 -16.54
N THR A 101 -12.16 13.36 -17.03
CA THR A 101 -11.73 11.99 -16.79
C THR A 101 -10.48 12.04 -15.93
N TYR A 102 -10.47 11.32 -14.83
CA TYR A 102 -9.42 11.36 -13.81
C TYR A 102 -8.75 10.00 -13.69
N SER A 103 -7.42 10.02 -13.68
CA SER A 103 -6.59 8.89 -13.26
C SER A 103 -6.33 9.02 -11.77
N VAL A 104 -6.32 7.91 -11.04
CA VAL A 104 -6.13 7.90 -9.59
C VAL A 104 -4.92 7.06 -9.25
N THR A 105 -4.05 7.58 -8.39
CA THR A 105 -2.89 6.88 -7.86
C THR A 105 -3.04 6.67 -6.37
N LEU A 106 -2.79 5.43 -5.93
CA LEU A 106 -2.58 5.09 -4.52
C LEU A 106 -1.13 4.64 -4.37
N SER A 107 -0.42 5.25 -3.41
CA SER A 107 0.87 4.77 -2.93
C SER A 107 0.72 4.32 -1.49
N VAL A 108 1.35 3.19 -1.13
CA VAL A 108 1.40 2.69 0.24
C VAL A 108 2.85 2.49 0.67
N ASP A 109 3.11 2.66 1.96
CA ASP A 109 4.41 2.40 2.57
C ASP A 109 4.22 1.66 3.89
N GLY A 110 5.15 0.75 4.19
CA GLY A 110 5.16 -0.04 5.40
C GLY A 110 6.47 -0.81 5.56
N PRO A 111 6.60 -1.61 6.62
CA PRO A 111 7.84 -2.33 6.91
C PRO A 111 8.15 -3.44 5.90
N GLY A 112 7.16 -3.86 5.11
CA GLY A 112 7.30 -4.71 3.93
C GLY A 112 7.88 -4.01 2.70
N GLY A 113 8.03 -2.69 2.73
CA GLY A 113 8.39 -1.83 1.61
C GLY A 113 7.23 -0.99 1.12
N ALA A 114 7.53 -0.14 0.13
CA ALA A 114 6.55 0.69 -0.56
C ALA A 114 6.08 0.05 -1.87
N ASP A 115 4.82 0.30 -2.24
CA ASP A 115 4.26 -0.07 -3.55
C ASP A 115 3.26 1.00 -4.02
N SER A 116 3.03 1.12 -5.33
CA SER A 116 2.06 2.06 -5.87
C SER A 116 1.33 1.53 -7.09
N VAL A 117 0.09 2.00 -7.27
CA VAL A 117 -0.73 1.65 -8.42
C VAL A 117 -1.50 2.87 -8.93
N THR A 118 -1.49 3.03 -10.25
CA THR A 118 -2.28 4.04 -10.96
C THR A 118 -3.37 3.37 -11.78
N LYS A 119 -4.63 3.77 -11.57
CA LYS A 119 -5.75 3.40 -12.45
C LYS A 119 -6.02 4.55 -13.40
N THR A 120 -5.61 4.38 -14.65
CA THR A 120 -5.78 5.37 -15.72
C THR A 120 -7.25 5.49 -16.13
N ASP A 121 -7.69 6.73 -16.37
CA ASP A 121 -9.05 7.06 -16.82
C ASP A 121 -10.17 6.43 -15.98
N TYR A 122 -9.95 6.35 -14.66
CA TYR A 122 -10.75 5.52 -13.76
C TYR A 122 -12.08 6.16 -13.33
N ILE A 123 -12.11 7.49 -13.16
CA ILE A 123 -13.32 8.23 -12.78
C ILE A 123 -13.74 9.14 -13.94
N THR A 124 -15.02 9.10 -14.33
CA THR A 124 -15.57 9.97 -15.37
C THR A 124 -16.69 10.86 -14.84
N VAL A 125 -16.45 12.17 -14.85
CA VAL A 125 -17.40 13.19 -14.35
C VAL A 125 -18.00 13.95 -15.53
N TYR A 126 -19.32 13.97 -15.62
CA TYR A 126 -20.06 14.68 -16.66
C TYR A 126 -20.53 16.05 -16.18
N THR A 127 -20.87 16.95 -17.11
CA THR A 127 -21.50 18.23 -16.77
C THR A 127 -22.82 18.00 -16.06
N ALA A 128 -23.01 18.67 -14.93
CA ALA A 128 -24.31 18.72 -14.27
C ALA A 128 -25.34 19.31 -15.22
N ALA A 129 -26.54 18.74 -15.26
CA ALA A 129 -27.65 19.40 -15.96
C ALA A 129 -27.95 20.72 -15.23
N ALA A 130 -27.78 21.85 -15.92
CA ALA A 130 -28.24 23.13 -15.42
C ALA A 130 -29.78 23.10 -15.39
N ALA A 131 -30.36 23.11 -14.20
CA ALA A 131 -31.79 23.35 -14.05
C ALA A 131 -32.04 24.84 -14.29
N GLU A 132 -32.23 25.25 -15.55
CA GLU A 132 -32.70 26.60 -15.86
C GLU A 132 -34.23 26.65 -15.75
N PHE A 133 -34.73 27.40 -14.77
CA PHE A 133 -36.11 27.91 -14.82
C PHE A 133 -36.10 29.24 -15.57
N SER A 134 -36.59 29.26 -16.82
CA SER A 134 -36.96 30.52 -17.47
C SER A 134 -38.37 30.91 -17.05
N ALA A 135 -38.48 31.78 -16.04
CA ALA A 135 -39.72 32.51 -15.81
C ALA A 135 -39.84 33.58 -16.90
N SER A 136 -40.71 33.35 -17.87
CA SER A 136 -41.13 34.40 -18.82
C SER A 136 -42.21 35.23 -18.14
N SER A 137 -41.98 36.53 -17.96
CA SER A 137 -43.01 37.52 -17.57
C SER A 137 -43.66 38.14 -18.80
#